data_AF-A0A3N5PCN1-F1
#
_entry.id   AF-A0A3N5PCN1-F1
#
_cell.length_a   1.000
_cell.length_b   1.000
_cell.length_c   1.000
_cell.angle_alpha   90.00
_cell.angle_beta   90.00
_cell.angle_gamma   90.00
#
_symmetry.space_group_name_H-M   'P 1'
#
loop_
_entity.id
_entity.type
_entity.pdbx_description
1 polymer ?
#
loop_
_entity_poly.entity_id
_entity_poly.type
_entity_poly.pdbx_seq_one_letter_code
_entity_poly.pdbx_strand_id
1 'polypeptide(L)'
;MKASEIRILPALDPGESYVEPTFMLVETALDERGEPVTTIEHVASRIVGGKERWEVSTLGQSVALTHASALEWAVSFAASRKVPIVYHRDDSSSMRYAATSSARTESASSASK
;
A
#
# COMPACT_ATOMS: atom_id res chain seq x y z
N MET A 1 -5.85 6.68 30.16
CA MET A 1 -5.09 7.12 28.97
C MET A 1 -6.06 7.11 27.80
N LYS A 2 -6.20 8.20 27.04
CA LYS A 2 -7.01 8.19 25.80
C LYS A 2 -6.30 7.27 24.80
N ALA A 3 -7.02 6.33 24.20
CA ALA A 3 -6.52 5.64 23.02
C ALA A 3 -6.19 6.71 21.98
N SER A 4 -4.94 6.78 21.53
CA SER A 4 -4.59 7.62 20.39
C SER A 4 -5.45 7.16 19.21
N GLU A 5 -6.30 8.04 18.70
CA GLU A 5 -7.13 7.74 17.55
C GLU A 5 -6.21 7.51 16.35
N ILE A 6 -6.17 6.26 15.87
CA ILE A 6 -5.37 5.88 14.71
C ILE A 6 -6.13 6.29 13.45
N ARG A 7 -5.52 7.13 12.62
CA ARG A 7 -6.09 7.53 11.32
C ARG A 7 -5.77 6.47 10.27
N ILE A 8 -6.77 6.02 9.54
CA ILE A 8 -6.62 5.12 8.40
C ILE A 8 -6.82 5.94 7.13
N LEU A 9 -5.82 6.00 6.26
CA LEU A 9 -5.80 6.83 5.06
C LEU A 9 -5.39 6.01 3.83
N PRO A 10 -5.88 6.34 2.62
CA PRO A 10 -5.37 5.72 1.41
C PRO A 10 -3.87 6.03 1.23
N ALA A 11 -3.08 5.04 0.80
CA ALA A 11 -1.68 5.24 0.47
C ALA A 11 -1.53 6.22 -0.70
N LEU A 12 -0.43 6.98 -0.68
CA LEU A 12 -0.14 7.99 -1.70
C LEU A 12 0.33 7.35 -3.00
N ASP A 13 -0.02 7.96 -4.13
CA ASP A 13 0.37 7.50 -5.46
C ASP A 13 1.87 7.67 -5.71
N PRO A 14 2.46 6.86 -6.61
CA PRO A 14 3.86 7.03 -6.99
C PRO A 14 4.14 8.47 -7.45
N GLY A 15 5.11 9.11 -6.80
CA GLY A 15 5.48 10.52 -7.06
C GLY A 15 4.98 11.50 -6.00
N GLU A 16 4.06 11.07 -5.14
CA GLU A 16 3.69 11.82 -3.94
C GLU A 16 4.62 11.49 -2.77
N SER A 17 4.68 12.38 -1.78
CA SER A 17 5.60 12.26 -0.63
C SER A 17 4.85 12.27 0.68
N TYR A 18 5.13 11.28 1.53
CA TYR A 18 4.66 11.26 2.91
C TYR A 18 5.35 12.36 3.72
N VAL A 19 4.56 13.11 4.48
CA VAL A 19 5.06 14.20 5.34
C VAL A 19 5.14 13.81 6.81
N GLU A 20 4.53 12.67 7.17
CA GLU A 20 4.38 12.23 8.54
C GLU A 20 5.65 11.47 8.97
N PRO A 21 6.30 11.85 10.08
CA PRO A 21 7.62 11.32 10.43
C PRO A 21 7.57 9.85 10.86
N THR A 22 6.40 9.31 11.20
CA THR A 22 6.24 7.87 11.44
C THR A 22 4.82 7.41 11.08
N PHE A 23 4.72 6.30 10.36
CA PHE A 23 3.46 5.73 9.92
C PHE A 23 3.60 4.23 9.64
N MET A 24 2.46 3.54 9.55
CA MET A 24 2.38 2.20 9.00
C MET A 24 1.93 2.26 7.54
N LEU A 25 2.43 1.37 6.70
CA LEU A 25 1.95 1.17 5.32
C LEU A 25 1.52 -0.29 5.15
N VAL A 26 0.29 -0.49 4.68
CA VAL A 26 -0.25 -1.82 4.35
C VAL A 26 -0.52 -1.86 2.85
N GLU A 27 0.22 -2.67 2.12
CA GLU A 27 0.07 -2.79 0.67
C GLU A 27 -0.27 -4.23 0.31
N THR A 28 -1.38 -4.43 -0.40
CA THR A 28 -1.76 -5.70 -0.98
C THR A 28 -1.63 -5.62 -2.49
N ALA A 29 -0.76 -6.48 -3.04
CA ALA A 29 -0.51 -6.62 -4.47
C ALA A 29 -0.72 -8.08 -4.90
N LEU A 30 -0.78 -8.34 -6.20
CA LEU A 30 -0.77 -9.70 -6.72
C LEU A 30 0.68 -10.17 -6.93
N ASP A 31 0.99 -11.40 -6.55
CA ASP A 31 2.27 -12.02 -6.88
C ASP A 31 2.33 -12.51 -8.35
N GLU A 32 3.44 -13.15 -8.72
CA GLU A 32 3.64 -13.73 -10.07
C GLU A 32 2.61 -14.80 -10.44
N ARG A 33 1.89 -15.36 -9.45
CA ARG A 33 0.86 -16.38 -9.62
C ARG A 33 -0.55 -15.78 -9.65
N GLY A 34 -0.67 -14.46 -9.45
CA GLY A 34 -1.95 -13.76 -9.35
C GLY A 34 -2.62 -13.91 -7.97
N GLU A 35 -1.88 -14.34 -6.96
CA GLU A 35 -2.38 -14.49 -5.59
C GLU A 35 -2.14 -13.20 -4.80
N PRO A 36 -3.09 -12.76 -3.95
CA PRO A 36 -2.92 -11.56 -3.15
C PRO A 36 -1.85 -11.78 -2.07
N VAL A 37 -0.85 -10.91 -2.07
CA VAL A 37 0.21 -10.85 -1.09
C VAL A 37 0.16 -9.49 -0.41
N THR A 38 0.08 -9.51 0.92
CA THR A 38 0.03 -8.29 1.73
C THR A 38 1.35 -8.07 2.46
N THR A 39 1.89 -6.87 2.32
CA THR A 39 3.09 -6.39 3.00
C THR A 39 2.69 -5.33 4.01
N ILE A 40 3.28 -5.39 5.21
CA ILE A 40 3.07 -4.39 6.27
C ILE A 40 4.42 -3.78 6.60
N GLU A 41 4.54 -2.47 6.50
CA GLU A 41 5.77 -1.74 6.74
C GLU A 41 5.57 -0.72 7.85
N HIS A 42 6.56 -0.62 8.73
CA HIS A 42 6.70 0.50 9.65
C HIS A 42 7.75 1.45 9.09
N VAL A 43 7.32 2.66 8.77
CA VAL A 43 8.17 3.70 8.18
C VAL A 43 8.38 4.79 9.22
N ALA A 44 9.64 5.16 9.44
CA ALA A 44 10.01 6.21 10.37
C ALA A 44 11.17 7.04 9.84
N SER A 45 11.10 8.37 10.01
CA SER A 45 12.25 9.23 9.78
C SER A 45 13.16 9.23 11.02
N ARG A 46 14.46 9.11 10.80
CA ARG A 46 15.49 9.15 11.85
C ARG A 46 16.65 10.03 11.43
N ILE A 47 17.22 10.73 12.41
CA ILE A 47 18.45 11.51 12.20
C ILE A 47 19.66 10.58 12.40
N VAL A 48 20.41 10.32 11.34
CA VAL A 48 21.65 9.52 11.38
C VAL A 48 22.80 10.42 10.92
N GLY A 49 23.75 10.71 11.81
CA GLY A 49 24.90 11.57 11.49
C GLY A 49 24.51 12.99 11.07
N GLY A 50 23.46 13.55 11.69
CA GLY A 50 22.98 14.91 11.39
C GLY A 50 22.15 15.04 10.12
N LYS A 51 21.81 13.93 9.45
CA LYS A 51 20.93 13.91 8.27
C LYS A 51 19.69 13.08 8.54
N GLU A 52 18.53 13.56 8.09
CA GLU A 52 17.30 12.79 8.09
C GLU A 52 17.37 11.66 7.07
N ARG A 53 16.96 10.46 7.49
CA ARG A 53 16.86 9.27 6.67
C ARG A 53 15.58 8.52 7.01
N TRP A 54 14.94 7.95 6.00
CA TRP A 54 13.83 7.05 6.19
C TRP A 54 14.33 5.65 6.51
N GLU A 55 13.78 5.06 7.55
CA GLU A 55 13.95 3.67 7.93
C GLU A 55 12.63 2.94 7.64
N VAL A 56 12.72 1.87 6.86
CA VAL A 56 11.58 1.01 6.53
C VAL A 56 11.83 -0.35 7.17
N SER A 57 10.89 -0.80 7.99
CA SER A 57 10.92 -2.11 8.63
C SER A 57 9.71 -2.92 8.19
N THR A 58 9.91 -3.95 7.38
CA THR A 58 8.85 -4.88 7.00
C THR A 58 8.49 -5.75 8.20
N LEU A 59 7.23 -5.73 8.60
CA LEU A 59 6.70 -6.45 9.75
C LEU A 59 5.98 -7.71 9.29
N GLY A 60 6.68 -8.84 9.42
CA GLY A 60 6.23 -10.15 8.94
C GLY A 60 6.72 -10.41 7.51
N GLN A 61 7.16 -11.65 7.26
CA GLN A 61 7.40 -12.11 5.90
C GLN A 61 6.03 -12.28 5.26
N SER A 62 5.71 -11.49 4.22
CA SER A 62 4.53 -11.55 3.35
C SER A 62 3.72 -12.85 3.49
N VAL A 63 2.87 -12.91 4.52
CA VAL A 63 2.01 -14.07 4.77
C VAL A 63 0.80 -13.90 3.87
N ALA A 64 0.22 -15.01 3.38
CA ALA A 64 -1.08 -14.99 2.73
C ALA A 64 -2.16 -14.57 3.75
N LEU A 65 -2.24 -13.26 4.01
CA LEU A 65 -3.21 -12.58 4.83
C LEU A 65 -4.08 -11.73 3.92
N THR A 66 -5.38 -11.75 4.18
CA THR A 66 -6.29 -10.81 3.53
C THR A 66 -5.93 -9.37 3.89
N HIS A 67 -6.21 -8.43 2.99
CA HIS A 67 -5.96 -7.00 3.23
C HIS A 67 -6.62 -6.53 4.54
N ALA A 68 -7.86 -6.96 4.80
CA ALA A 68 -8.60 -6.61 6.03
C ALA A 68 -7.87 -7.09 7.30
N SER A 69 -7.41 -8.35 7.32
CA SER A 69 -6.68 -8.90 8.46
C SER A 69 -5.34 -8.20 8.68
N ALA A 70 -4.63 -7.85 7.59
CA ALA A 70 -3.40 -7.09 7.68
C ALA A 70 -3.64 -5.67 8.22
N LEU A 71 -4.73 -5.02 7.81
CA LEU A 71 -5.11 -3.69 8.28
C LEU A 71 -5.47 -3.69 9.77
N GLU A 72 -6.26 -4.67 10.24
CA GLU A 72 -6.58 -4.83 11.66
C GLU A 72 -5.33 -5.04 12.52
N TRP A 73 -4.40 -5.86 12.03
CA TRP A 73 -3.12 -6.06 12.70
C TRP A 73 -2.29 -4.78 12.73
N ALA A 74 -2.20 -4.06 11.60
CA ALA A 74 -1.44 -2.80 11.51
C ALA A 74 -2.00 -1.71 12.43
N VAL A 75 -3.33 -1.60 12.55
CA VAL A 75 -3.99 -0.69 13.50
C VAL A 75 -3.66 -1.06 14.94
N SER A 76 -3.71 -2.35 15.27
CA SER A 76 -3.35 -2.84 16.61
C SER A 76 -1.89 -2.56 16.95
N PHE A 77 -0.99 -2.78 15.98
CA PHE A 77 0.43 -2.47 16.12
C PHE A 77 0.66 -0.97 16.29
N ALA A 78 0.05 -0.15 15.44
CA ALA A 78 0.14 1.31 15.47
C ALA A 78 -0.32 1.86 16.83
N ALA A 79 -1.46 1.38 17.34
CA ALA A 79 -1.96 1.74 18.67
C ALA A 79 -0.96 1.37 19.78
N SER A 80 -0.36 0.17 19.72
CA SER A 80 0.62 -0.28 20.72
C SER A 80 1.91 0.55 20.72
N ARG A 81 2.30 1.11 19.57
CA ARG A 81 3.53 1.89 19.38
C ARG A 81 3.30 3.40 19.33
N LYS A 82 2.05 3.86 19.48
CA LYS A 82 1.64 5.27 19.35
C LYS A 82 2.00 5.87 17.98
N VAL A 83 1.95 5.05 16.93
CA VAL A 83 2.08 5.50 15.54
C VAL A 83 0.72 6.03 15.11
N PRO A 84 0.58 7.30 14.68
CA PRO A 84 -0.73 7.95 14.56
C PRO A 84 -1.50 7.59 13.29
N ILE A 85 -0.85 6.98 12.29
CA ILE A 85 -1.41 6.81 10.94
C ILE A 85 -1.08 5.43 10.39
N VAL A 86 -2.07 4.83 9.74
CA VAL A 86 -1.93 3.66 8.89
C VAL A 86 -2.38 4.05 7.49
N TYR A 87 -1.45 4.01 6.53
CA TYR A 87 -1.74 4.10 5.11
C TYR A 87 -2.04 2.72 4.55
N HIS A 88 -2.98 2.62 3.61
CA HIS A 88 -3.31 1.33 2.99
C HIS A 88 -3.58 1.42 1.49
N ARG A 89 -3.20 0.38 0.77
CA ARG A 89 -3.49 0.16 -0.66
C ARG A 89 -3.87 -1.30 -0.90
N ASP A 90 -4.93 -1.52 -1.68
CA ASP A 90 -5.38 -2.86 -2.10
C ASP A 90 -5.57 -2.92 -3.62
N ASP A 91 -4.49 -3.21 -4.33
CA ASP A 91 -4.50 -3.34 -5.79
C ASP A 91 -5.04 -4.69 -6.28
N SER A 92 -5.22 -5.66 -5.37
CA SER A 92 -5.83 -6.96 -5.71
C SER A 92 -7.30 -6.81 -6.12
N SER A 93 -7.95 -5.73 -5.64
CA SER A 93 -9.34 -5.40 -5.95
C SER A 93 -9.49 -4.63 -7.27
N SER A 94 -8.52 -3.78 -7.61
CA SER A 94 -8.54 -2.84 -8.75
C SER A 94 -8.52 -3.54 -10.12
N MET A 95 -7.93 -4.74 -10.20
CA MET A 95 -7.81 -5.48 -11.46
C MET A 95 -9.13 -6.14 -11.92
N ARG A 96 -10.15 -6.26 -11.06
CA ARG A 96 -11.47 -6.81 -11.46
C ARG A 96 -12.26 -5.89 -12.39
N TYR A 97 -11.89 -4.61 -12.49
CA TYR A 97 -12.55 -3.65 -13.38
C TYR A 97 -11.71 -3.24 -14.60
N ALA A 98 -10.40 -3.48 -14.59
CA ALA A 98 -9.51 -3.14 -15.70
C ALA A 98 -9.66 -4.05 -16.93
N ALA A 99 -10.32 -5.21 -16.80
CA ALA A 99 -10.52 -6.16 -17.90
C ALA A 99 -11.65 -5.79 -18.88
N THR A 100 -12.40 -4.71 -18.67
CA THR A 100 -13.53 -4.33 -19.58
C THR A 100 -13.15 -3.34 -20.69
N SER A 101 -11.94 -2.77 -20.69
CA SER A 101 -11.57 -1.72 -21.66
C SER A 101 -10.71 -2.19 -22.83
N SER A 102 -10.41 -3.49 -22.94
CA SER A 102 -9.61 -4.05 -24.03
C SER A 102 -10.43 -4.97 -24.92
N ALA A 103 -11.44 -4.41 -25.60
CA ALA A 103 -12.02 -5.07 -26.77
C ALA A 103 -12.29 -4.07 -27.88
N ARG A 104 -11.39 -4.13 -28.87
CA ARG A 104 -11.59 -3.90 -30.31
C ARG A 104 -10.95 -2.64 -30.91
N THR A 105 -9.64 -2.71 -31.10
CA THR A 105 -9.00 -2.19 -32.32
C THR A 105 -8.88 -3.33 -33.30
N GLU A 106 -9.48 -3.20 -34.48
CA GLU A 106 -9.07 -3.82 -35.76
C GLU A 106 -9.97 -3.20 -36.85
N SER A 107 -9.49 -2.24 -37.64
CA SER A 107 -8.66 -2.39 -38.85
C SER A 107 -9.51 -2.29 -40.12
N ALA A 108 -9.34 -1.20 -40.87
CA ALA A 108 -9.45 -1.19 -42.33
C ALA A 108 -8.79 0.08 -42.88
N SER A 109 -7.49 -0.04 -43.19
CA SER A 109 -6.80 0.83 -44.13
C SER A 109 -6.60 0.02 -45.41
N SER A 110 -7.13 0.50 -46.55
CA SER A 110 -6.39 0.66 -47.82
C SER A 110 -7.26 0.48 -49.10
N ALA A 111 -6.97 1.38 -50.04
CA ALA A 111 -6.95 1.22 -51.51
C ALA A 111 -8.23 1.45 -52.37
N SER A 112 -8.20 2.62 -53.04
CA SER A 112 -8.33 2.87 -54.49
C SER A 112 -9.51 2.34 -55.32
N LYS A 113 -10.22 3.29 -55.96
CA LYS A 113 -10.13 3.51 -57.43
C LYS A 113 -10.57 4.92 -57.79
#